data_AF-A0A944ICQ5-F1
#
_entry.id   AF-A0A944ICQ5-F1
#
_cell.length_a   1.000
_cell.length_b   1.000
_cell.length_c   1.000
_cell.angle_alpha   90.00
_cell.angle_beta   90.00
_cell.angle_gamma   90.00
#
_symmetry.space_group_name_H-M   'P 1'
#
loop_
_entity.id
_entity.type
_entity.pdbx_description
1 polymer ?
#
loop_
_entity_poly.entity_id
_entity_poly.type
_entity_poly.pdbx_seq_one_letter_code
_entity_poly.pdbx_strand_id
1 'polypeptide(L)'
;MGSAESAANGVLGEHWAVWSTFLGPDLAKHIASCDVAGMVVESLTPSDARAMHIRLKSVEWYLGAVQVRPEIPEHWAVFLKSIPSRFRIFEDSLYLFHRGYELEVEDTRDHAEFREWEASALFSSVHWEDSGARETIFDPYDNMQHFRRLGEADELLHGQFSSALGETLMRCSDLDPNLTQRLHAAIKAFEGHETAEELAHVSVSCRRFTEKLADCLYPPREEKVGGRKVGQAEYRNRLWAYVAENVTSDTTRELLIANVEDLGKRIDKLDGLSNKGLHSDVSSADVNRLLLSLLVVAHDLISLRPPGGAFSYKPYETTIRAFMEEVLHQEEHPSQGSEE
;
A
#
# COMPACT_ATOMS: atom_id res chain seq x y z
N MET A 1 -20.54 -14.83 -33.65
CA MET A 1 -20.30 -15.24 -32.25
C MET A 1 -18.84 -15.63 -32.01
N GLY A 2 -18.22 -16.55 -32.78
CA GLY A 2 -16.83 -16.98 -32.55
C GLY A 2 -15.76 -15.87 -32.55
N SER A 3 -15.90 -14.79 -33.32
CA SER A 3 -14.95 -13.66 -33.31
C SER A 3 -15.09 -12.77 -32.06
N ALA A 4 -16.30 -12.54 -31.56
CA ALA A 4 -16.55 -11.76 -30.36
C ALA A 4 -16.13 -12.52 -29.09
N GLU A 5 -16.36 -13.83 -29.08
CA GLU A 5 -15.92 -14.73 -28.01
C GLU A 5 -14.39 -14.84 -27.97
N SER A 6 -13.72 -14.96 -29.13
CA SER A 6 -12.26 -14.92 -29.21
C SER A 6 -11.69 -13.58 -28.74
N ALA A 7 -12.32 -12.46 -29.09
CA ALA A 7 -11.90 -11.14 -28.65
C ALA A 7 -12.10 -10.96 -27.13
N ALA A 8 -13.25 -11.37 -26.60
CA ALA A 8 -13.54 -11.33 -25.18
C ALA A 8 -12.57 -12.21 -24.37
N ASN A 9 -12.29 -13.43 -24.84
CA ASN A 9 -11.33 -14.32 -24.19
C ASN A 9 -9.90 -13.79 -24.26
N GLY A 10 -9.51 -13.12 -25.36
CA GLY A 10 -8.21 -12.47 -25.46
C GLY A 10 -8.05 -11.31 -24.47
N VAL A 11 -9.10 -10.51 -24.27
CA VAL A 11 -9.13 -9.39 -23.30
C VAL A 11 -9.25 -9.87 -21.85
N LEU A 12 -9.86 -11.02 -21.61
CA LEU A 12 -9.97 -11.59 -20.26
C LEU A 12 -8.76 -12.45 -19.87
N GLY A 13 -7.87 -12.72 -20.82
CA GLY A 13 -6.70 -13.58 -20.62
C GLY A 13 -7.06 -14.97 -20.14
N GLU A 14 -6.06 -15.72 -19.67
CA GLU A 14 -6.33 -16.95 -18.93
C GLU A 14 -6.96 -16.62 -17.57
N HIS A 15 -8.00 -17.37 -17.18
CA HIS A 15 -8.92 -17.11 -16.06
C HIS A 15 -8.31 -16.95 -14.65
N TRP A 16 -6.98 -17.01 -14.51
CA TRP A 16 -6.24 -16.83 -13.26
C TRP A 16 -5.18 -15.72 -13.33
N ALA A 17 -4.84 -15.24 -14.53
CA ALA A 17 -3.77 -14.27 -14.75
C ALA A 17 -4.29 -12.82 -14.74
N VAL A 18 -5.57 -12.60 -15.04
CA VAL A 18 -6.18 -11.27 -15.16
C VAL A 18 -7.36 -11.18 -14.21
N TRP A 19 -7.35 -10.22 -13.29
CA TRP A 19 -8.53 -9.92 -12.51
C TRP A 19 -9.61 -9.28 -13.40
N SER A 20 -10.85 -9.77 -13.29
CA SER A 20 -11.99 -9.25 -14.05
C SER A 20 -13.28 -9.42 -13.26
N THR A 21 -14.22 -8.50 -13.48
CA THR A 21 -15.59 -8.61 -12.97
C THR A 21 -16.52 -9.28 -14.00
N PHE A 22 -16.02 -9.54 -15.20
CA PHE A 22 -16.76 -10.20 -16.28
C PHE A 22 -16.64 -11.71 -16.22
N LEU A 23 -17.72 -12.41 -16.58
CA LEU A 23 -17.61 -13.78 -17.09
C LEU A 23 -17.40 -13.72 -18.62
N GLY A 24 -16.59 -14.62 -19.17
CA GLY A 24 -16.24 -14.65 -20.60
C GLY A 24 -17.44 -14.56 -21.55
N PRO A 25 -18.48 -15.38 -21.37
CA PRO A 25 -19.69 -15.34 -22.19
C PRO A 25 -20.47 -14.01 -22.09
N ASP A 26 -20.41 -13.33 -20.94
CA ASP A 26 -21.14 -12.09 -20.72
C ASP A 26 -20.48 -10.95 -21.48
N LEU A 27 -19.16 -10.79 -21.41
CA LEU A 27 -18.45 -9.76 -22.16
C LEU A 27 -18.61 -9.95 -23.67
N ALA A 28 -18.50 -11.19 -24.16
CA ALA A 28 -18.69 -11.52 -25.57
C ALA A 28 -20.10 -11.14 -26.08
N LYS A 29 -21.12 -11.34 -25.24
CA LYS A 29 -22.50 -10.96 -25.54
C LYS A 29 -22.65 -9.44 -25.65
N HIS A 30 -22.09 -8.68 -24.71
CA HIS A 30 -22.17 -7.22 -24.71
C HIS A 30 -21.50 -6.64 -25.96
N ILE A 31 -20.25 -7.05 -26.25
CA ILE A 31 -19.49 -6.60 -27.44
C ILE A 31 -20.25 -6.90 -28.74
N ALA A 32 -20.97 -8.04 -28.80
CA ALA A 32 -21.74 -8.39 -29.99
C ALA A 32 -23.07 -7.62 -30.13
N SER A 33 -23.56 -6.99 -29.06
CA SER A 33 -24.91 -6.42 -28.99
C SER A 33 -24.96 -4.90 -28.95
N CYS A 34 -23.88 -4.24 -28.48
CA CYS A 34 -23.83 -2.80 -28.33
C CYS A 34 -22.40 -2.26 -28.51
N ASP A 35 -22.31 -0.96 -28.77
CA ASP A 35 -21.03 -0.24 -28.72
C ASP A 35 -20.59 -0.11 -27.26
N VAL A 36 -19.37 -0.54 -26.97
CA VAL A 36 -18.78 -0.53 -25.64
C VAL A 36 -17.76 0.62 -25.56
N ALA A 37 -17.96 1.52 -24.61
CA ALA A 37 -16.97 2.53 -24.25
C ALA A 37 -16.11 2.04 -23.08
N GLY A 38 -14.83 2.40 -23.09
CA GLY A 38 -13.87 2.05 -22.05
C GLY A 38 -13.10 3.27 -21.55
N MET A 39 -12.68 3.21 -20.30
CA MET A 39 -11.73 4.15 -19.70
C MET A 39 -10.63 3.33 -19.02
N VAL A 40 -9.38 3.74 -19.22
CA VAL A 40 -8.23 3.16 -18.53
C VAL A 40 -7.87 4.09 -17.39
N VAL A 41 -7.73 3.54 -16.19
CA VAL A 41 -7.22 4.27 -15.04
C VAL A 41 -5.95 3.57 -14.58
N GLU A 42 -4.83 4.27 -14.71
CA GLU A 42 -3.55 3.79 -14.24
C GLU A 42 -3.44 3.93 -12.71
N SER A 43 -2.63 3.07 -12.09
CA SER A 43 -2.30 3.12 -10.66
C SER A 43 -3.45 2.83 -9.68
N LEU A 44 -4.61 2.32 -10.12
CA LEU A 44 -5.62 1.79 -9.19
C LEU A 44 -5.12 0.51 -8.52
N THR A 45 -5.28 0.44 -7.19
CA THR A 45 -5.06 -0.84 -6.50
C THR A 45 -6.20 -1.81 -6.81
N PRO A 46 -6.00 -3.13 -6.63
CA PRO A 46 -7.10 -4.09 -6.70
C PRO A 46 -8.24 -3.79 -5.71
N SER A 47 -7.94 -3.12 -4.59
CA SER A 47 -8.94 -2.68 -3.62
C SER A 47 -9.81 -1.57 -4.21
N ASP A 48 -9.19 -0.55 -4.80
CA ASP A 48 -9.89 0.58 -5.44
C ASP A 48 -10.78 0.10 -6.58
N ALA A 49 -10.27 -0.78 -7.43
CA ALA A 49 -11.03 -1.35 -8.54
C ALA A 49 -12.27 -2.12 -8.06
N ARG A 50 -12.14 -2.88 -6.96
CA ARG A 50 -13.29 -3.58 -6.32
C ARG A 50 -14.28 -2.61 -5.69
N ALA A 51 -13.80 -1.59 -4.98
CA ALA A 51 -14.65 -0.58 -4.37
C ALA A 51 -15.47 0.18 -5.43
N MET A 52 -14.81 0.57 -6.54
CA MET A 52 -15.45 1.20 -7.68
C MET A 52 -16.51 0.28 -8.31
N HIS A 53 -16.17 -0.99 -8.56
CA HIS A 53 -17.12 -1.97 -9.08
C HIS A 53 -18.35 -2.11 -8.17
N ILE A 54 -18.16 -2.22 -6.85
CA ILE A 54 -19.26 -2.35 -5.89
C ILE A 54 -20.21 -1.14 -5.95
N ARG A 55 -19.67 0.07 -6.14
CA ARG A 55 -20.46 1.31 -6.23
C ARG A 55 -21.19 1.44 -7.58
N LEU A 56 -20.62 0.92 -8.66
CA LEU A 56 -21.15 1.09 -10.02
C LEU A 56 -21.97 -0.10 -10.53
N LYS A 57 -21.86 -1.30 -9.94
CA LYS A 57 -22.51 -2.53 -10.46
C LYS A 57 -24.03 -2.48 -10.58
N SER A 58 -24.69 -1.56 -9.89
CA SER A 58 -26.15 -1.36 -9.98
C SER A 58 -26.56 -0.37 -11.06
N VAL A 59 -25.60 0.27 -11.73
CA VAL A 59 -25.83 1.30 -12.74
C VAL A 59 -25.91 0.68 -14.12
N GLU A 60 -26.97 0.98 -14.88
CA GLU A 60 -27.30 0.30 -16.15
C GLU A 60 -26.20 0.41 -17.21
N TRP A 61 -25.49 1.55 -17.28
CA TRP A 61 -24.43 1.77 -18.27
C TRP A 61 -23.10 1.14 -17.88
N TYR A 62 -22.95 0.64 -16.65
CA TYR A 62 -21.69 0.08 -16.17
C TYR A 62 -21.65 -1.42 -16.43
N LEU A 63 -20.69 -1.84 -17.25
CA LEU A 63 -20.55 -3.24 -17.64
C LEU A 63 -19.63 -4.03 -16.69
N GLY A 64 -18.58 -3.40 -16.16
CA GLY A 64 -17.59 -4.09 -15.33
C GLY A 64 -16.20 -3.47 -15.43
N ALA A 65 -15.20 -4.18 -14.91
CA ALA A 65 -13.79 -3.81 -14.96
C ALA A 65 -12.93 -5.03 -15.25
N VAL A 66 -11.80 -4.80 -15.93
CA VAL A 66 -10.76 -5.80 -16.20
C VAL A 66 -9.40 -5.16 -15.91
N GLN A 67 -8.51 -5.93 -15.29
CA GLN A 67 -7.14 -5.50 -15.05
C GLN A 67 -6.39 -5.40 -16.39
N VAL A 68 -5.69 -4.28 -16.61
CA VAL A 68 -4.86 -4.11 -17.80
C VAL A 68 -3.44 -4.63 -17.50
N ARG A 69 -2.94 -5.58 -18.30
CA ARG A 69 -1.60 -6.15 -18.18
C ARG A 69 -0.80 -5.82 -19.45
N PRO A 70 0.23 -4.94 -19.37
CA PRO A 70 0.99 -4.47 -20.53
C PRO A 70 1.61 -5.54 -21.43
N GLU A 71 1.94 -6.69 -20.85
CA GLU A 71 2.58 -7.83 -21.51
C GLU A 71 1.61 -8.67 -22.36
N ILE A 72 0.29 -8.52 -22.16
CA ILE A 72 -0.74 -9.21 -22.94
C ILE A 72 -0.97 -8.42 -24.25
N PRO A 73 -0.77 -9.05 -25.43
CA PRO A 73 -0.88 -8.36 -26.72
C PRO A 73 -2.22 -7.66 -26.97
N GLU A 74 -3.31 -8.32 -26.58
CA GLU A 74 -4.67 -7.83 -26.71
C GLU A 74 -4.92 -6.61 -25.82
N HIS A 75 -4.36 -6.59 -24.62
CA HIS A 75 -4.51 -5.45 -23.70
C HIS A 75 -3.75 -4.23 -24.22
N TRP A 76 -2.55 -4.42 -24.74
CA TRP A 76 -1.81 -3.34 -25.39
C TRP A 76 -2.59 -2.78 -26.58
N ALA A 77 -3.09 -3.64 -27.47
CA ALA A 77 -3.81 -3.21 -28.66
C ALA A 77 -5.11 -2.46 -28.32
N VAL A 78 -5.90 -2.97 -27.37
CA VAL A 78 -7.21 -2.42 -27.03
C VAL A 78 -7.13 -1.25 -26.05
N PHE A 79 -6.35 -1.36 -24.99
CA PHE A 79 -6.37 -0.38 -23.90
C PHE A 79 -5.23 0.62 -23.99
N LEU A 80 -3.99 0.15 -24.20
CA LEU A 80 -2.82 1.03 -24.11
C LEU A 80 -2.57 1.83 -25.39
N LYS A 81 -2.94 1.28 -26.55
CA LYS A 81 -2.74 1.93 -27.86
C LYS A 81 -3.97 2.68 -28.36
N SER A 82 -5.16 2.17 -28.08
CA SER A 82 -6.40 2.71 -28.68
C SER A 82 -7.11 3.73 -27.79
N ILE A 83 -6.78 3.80 -26.50
CA ILE A 83 -7.37 4.76 -25.55
C ILE A 83 -6.28 5.76 -25.16
N PRO A 84 -6.34 7.01 -25.63
CA PRO A 84 -5.32 8.00 -25.34
C PRO A 84 -5.39 8.49 -23.89
N SER A 85 -4.23 8.80 -23.33
CA SER A 85 -4.14 9.47 -22.03
C SER A 85 -4.66 10.91 -22.13
N ARG A 86 -5.62 11.28 -21.27
CA ARG A 86 -6.24 12.62 -21.29
C ARG A 86 -5.81 13.53 -20.15
N PHE A 87 -5.68 12.99 -18.94
CA PHE A 87 -5.37 13.76 -17.76
C PHE A 87 -4.70 12.91 -16.68
N ARG A 88 -4.04 13.59 -15.75
CA ARG A 88 -3.54 13.01 -14.50
C ARG A 88 -4.26 13.66 -13.32
N ILE A 89 -4.72 12.82 -12.41
CA ILE A 89 -5.15 13.28 -11.08
C ILE A 89 -3.97 13.10 -10.14
N PHE A 90 -3.59 14.15 -9.43
CA PHE A 90 -2.55 14.12 -8.42
C PHE A 90 -3.02 14.87 -7.18
N GLU A 91 -3.13 14.15 -6.07
CA GLU A 91 -3.74 14.64 -4.84
C GLU A 91 -5.15 15.20 -5.12
N ASP A 92 -5.37 16.49 -4.91
CA ASP A 92 -6.63 17.19 -5.13
C ASP A 92 -6.66 18.00 -6.44
N SER A 93 -5.66 17.81 -7.31
CA SER A 93 -5.43 18.63 -8.50
C SER A 93 -5.54 17.81 -9.80
N LEU A 94 -6.03 18.44 -10.86
CA LEU A 94 -6.18 17.85 -12.19
C LEU A 94 -5.16 18.45 -13.17
N TYR A 95 -4.47 17.61 -13.92
CA TYR A 95 -3.50 18.01 -14.94
C TYR A 95 -3.98 17.51 -16.31
N LEU A 96 -4.44 18.42 -17.16
CA LEU A 96 -4.87 18.12 -18.52
C LEU A 96 -3.66 18.02 -19.45
N PHE A 97 -3.56 16.90 -20.17
CA PHE A 97 -2.44 16.69 -21.07
C PHE A 97 -2.59 17.52 -22.35
N HIS A 98 -1.48 18.13 -22.76
CA HIS A 98 -1.33 18.76 -24.06
C HIS A 98 0.06 18.46 -24.63
N ARG A 99 0.24 18.69 -25.93
CA ARG A 99 1.55 18.51 -26.58
C ARG A 99 2.27 19.85 -26.61
N GLY A 100 3.30 20.01 -25.79
CA GLY A 100 4.03 21.27 -25.66
C GLY A 100 4.67 21.74 -26.96
N TYR A 101 5.16 20.82 -27.78
CA TYR A 101 5.77 21.15 -29.08
C TYR A 101 4.76 21.69 -30.11
N GLU A 102 3.45 21.46 -29.93
CA GLU A 102 2.43 22.04 -30.81
C GLU A 102 2.24 23.54 -30.51
N LEU A 103 2.47 23.97 -29.27
CA LEU A 103 2.30 25.37 -28.83
C LEU A 103 3.26 26.36 -29.51
N GLU A 104 4.40 25.89 -30.02
CA GLU A 104 5.32 26.73 -30.80
C GLU A 104 4.70 27.16 -32.14
N VAL A 105 3.70 26.42 -32.62
CA VAL A 105 3.03 26.63 -33.91
C VAL A 105 1.62 27.17 -33.70
N GLU A 106 0.81 26.51 -32.86
CA GLU A 106 -0.58 26.84 -32.59
C GLU A 106 -1.01 26.34 -31.21
N ASP A 107 -1.88 27.10 -30.52
CA ASP A 107 -2.42 26.66 -29.23
C ASP A 107 -3.51 25.60 -29.44
N THR A 108 -3.13 24.33 -29.35
CA THR A 108 -4.02 23.16 -29.50
C THR A 108 -4.68 22.73 -28.18
N ARG A 109 -4.50 23.48 -27.09
CA ARG A 109 -5.08 23.13 -25.78
C ARG A 109 -6.60 23.26 -25.79
N ASP A 110 -7.28 22.27 -25.19
CA ASP A 110 -8.73 22.30 -25.04
C ASP A 110 -9.16 23.22 -23.88
N HIS A 111 -9.16 24.53 -24.17
CA HIS A 111 -9.59 25.54 -23.19
C HIS A 111 -11.07 25.41 -22.79
N ALA A 112 -11.90 24.70 -23.57
CA ALA A 112 -13.28 24.44 -23.19
C ALA A 112 -13.32 23.38 -22.09
N GLU A 113 -12.66 22.24 -22.29
CA GLU A 113 -12.51 21.19 -21.29
C GLU A 113 -11.86 21.73 -20.01
N PHE A 114 -10.82 22.56 -20.12
CA PHE A 114 -10.18 23.19 -18.96
C PHE A 114 -11.17 23.99 -18.10
N ARG A 115 -11.98 24.85 -18.74
CA ARG A 115 -12.98 25.66 -18.03
C ARG A 115 -14.10 24.83 -17.44
N GLU A 116 -14.49 23.74 -18.10
CA GLU A 116 -15.50 22.80 -17.57
C GLU A 116 -14.99 22.12 -16.29
N TRP A 117 -13.73 21.68 -16.27
CA TRP A 117 -13.13 21.09 -15.08
C TRP A 117 -12.95 22.11 -13.95
N GLU A 118 -12.53 23.34 -14.24
CA GLU A 118 -12.47 24.41 -13.22
C GLU A 118 -13.86 24.70 -12.65
N ALA A 119 -14.89 24.76 -13.50
CA ALA A 119 -16.26 25.02 -13.08
C ALA A 119 -16.89 23.87 -12.28
N SER A 120 -16.39 22.64 -12.43
CA SER A 120 -16.90 21.45 -11.74
C SER A 120 -16.70 21.50 -10.22
N ALA A 121 -15.68 22.25 -9.76
CA ALA A 121 -15.23 22.29 -8.37
C ALA A 121 -14.93 20.91 -7.74
N LEU A 122 -14.68 19.89 -8.58
CA LEU A 122 -14.29 18.55 -8.13
C LEU A 122 -12.83 18.50 -7.65
N PHE A 123 -11.99 19.39 -8.17
CA PHE A 123 -10.57 19.51 -7.88
C PHE A 123 -10.28 20.89 -7.29
N SER A 124 -9.27 20.97 -6.41
CA SER A 124 -8.83 22.25 -5.83
C SER A 124 -8.21 23.17 -6.88
N SER A 125 -7.60 22.58 -7.90
CA SER A 125 -6.98 23.29 -9.01
C SER A 125 -6.92 22.45 -10.29
N VAL A 126 -6.88 23.14 -11.43
CA VAL A 126 -6.73 22.54 -12.76
C VAL A 126 -5.53 23.16 -13.45
N HIS A 127 -4.71 22.32 -14.07
CA HIS A 127 -3.43 22.67 -14.66
C HIS A 127 -3.26 22.06 -16.04
N TRP A 128 -2.31 22.61 -16.79
CA TRP A 128 -1.80 22.01 -18.02
C TRP A 128 -0.55 21.18 -17.72
N GLU A 129 -0.46 19.99 -18.30
CA GLU A 129 0.76 19.18 -18.30
C GLU A 129 1.19 18.85 -19.74
N ASP A 130 2.45 19.09 -20.04
CA ASP A 130 3.05 18.70 -21.32
C ASP A 130 3.28 17.18 -21.36
N SER A 131 2.62 16.50 -22.30
CA SER A 131 2.81 15.06 -22.54
C SER A 131 4.09 14.74 -23.33
N GLY A 132 4.72 15.75 -23.92
CA GLY A 132 5.90 15.61 -24.75
C GLY A 132 5.59 14.78 -26.00
N ALA A 133 6.51 13.90 -26.39
CA ALA A 133 6.34 13.00 -27.53
C ALA A 133 5.62 11.69 -27.19
N ARG A 134 5.14 11.50 -25.95
CA ARG A 134 4.49 10.25 -25.49
C ARG A 134 3.25 9.93 -26.32
N GLU A 135 3.03 8.64 -26.60
CA GLU A 135 1.87 8.13 -27.38
C GLU A 135 1.77 8.73 -28.80
N THR A 136 2.90 9.21 -29.35
CA THR A 136 2.97 9.68 -30.74
C THR A 136 3.81 8.74 -31.59
N ILE A 137 3.80 8.95 -32.91
CA ILE A 137 4.71 8.24 -33.82
C ILE A 137 6.20 8.50 -33.53
N PHE A 138 6.52 9.51 -32.71
CA PHE A 138 7.87 9.84 -32.28
C PHE A 138 8.24 9.22 -30.93
N ASP A 139 7.32 8.50 -30.28
CA ASP A 139 7.58 7.78 -29.03
C ASP A 139 8.29 6.45 -29.33
N PRO A 140 9.61 6.32 -29.06
CA PRO A 140 10.31 5.06 -29.30
C PRO A 140 9.92 3.99 -28.27
N TYR A 141 9.18 4.35 -27.21
CA TYR A 141 8.75 3.47 -26.14
C TYR A 141 7.31 2.98 -26.31
N ASP A 142 6.53 3.54 -27.25
CA ASP A 142 5.19 3.03 -27.59
C ASP A 142 5.29 1.77 -28.49
N ASN A 143 5.79 0.68 -27.91
CA ASN A 143 5.89 -0.60 -28.60
C ASN A 143 5.76 -1.79 -27.64
N MET A 144 5.29 -2.92 -28.19
CA MET A 144 5.07 -4.17 -27.45
C MET A 144 6.28 -4.62 -26.62
N GLN A 145 7.51 -4.42 -27.11
CA GLN A 145 8.70 -4.86 -26.38
C GLN A 145 8.93 -4.03 -25.12
N HIS A 146 8.67 -2.72 -25.17
CA HIS A 146 8.73 -1.85 -24.00
C HIS A 146 7.65 -2.20 -22.98
N PHE A 147 6.39 -2.34 -23.41
CA PHE A 147 5.29 -2.70 -22.51
C PHE A 147 5.47 -4.08 -21.85
N ARG A 148 6.01 -5.07 -22.57
CA ARG A 148 6.38 -6.35 -21.94
C ARG A 148 7.43 -6.19 -20.84
N ARG A 149 8.48 -5.40 -21.08
CA ARG A 149 9.49 -5.12 -20.04
C ARG A 149 8.89 -4.39 -18.84
N LEU A 150 7.91 -3.52 -19.07
CA LEU A 150 7.19 -2.84 -17.98
C LEU A 150 6.40 -3.86 -17.13
N GLY A 151 5.67 -4.78 -17.77
CA GLY A 151 4.97 -5.87 -17.08
C GLY A 151 5.91 -6.79 -16.32
N GLU A 152 7.01 -7.23 -16.95
CA GLU A 152 8.05 -8.04 -16.30
C GLU A 152 8.68 -7.33 -15.10
N ALA A 153 8.95 -6.02 -15.21
CA ALA A 153 9.48 -5.23 -14.11
C ALA A 153 8.48 -5.13 -12.94
N ASP A 154 7.20 -4.90 -13.23
CA ASP A 154 6.13 -4.86 -12.23
C ASP A 154 6.02 -6.19 -11.47
N GLU A 155 5.99 -7.32 -12.18
CA GLU A 155 5.96 -8.66 -11.57
C GLU A 155 7.19 -8.94 -10.69
N LEU A 156 8.39 -8.62 -11.19
CA LEU A 156 9.64 -8.82 -10.44
C LEU A 156 9.67 -7.96 -9.18
N LEU A 157 9.31 -6.68 -9.28
CA LEU A 157 9.26 -5.77 -8.13
C LEU A 157 8.23 -6.26 -7.11
N HIS A 158 7.02 -6.56 -7.56
CA HIS A 158 5.96 -7.08 -6.69
C HIS A 158 6.40 -8.36 -5.97
N GLY A 159 7.01 -9.31 -6.69
CA GLY A 159 7.53 -10.55 -6.11
C GLY A 159 8.57 -10.32 -5.02
N GLN A 160 9.55 -9.45 -5.27
CA GLN A 160 10.61 -9.12 -4.29
C GLN A 160 10.04 -8.45 -3.04
N PHE A 161 9.19 -7.44 -3.21
CA PHE A 161 8.58 -6.74 -2.07
C PHE A 161 7.63 -7.65 -1.29
N SER A 162 6.78 -8.42 -1.96
CA SER A 162 5.85 -9.35 -1.30
C SER A 162 6.58 -10.41 -0.49
N SER A 163 7.71 -10.92 -0.99
CA SER A 163 8.57 -11.84 -0.24
C SER A 163 9.16 -11.19 1.02
N ALA A 164 9.76 -10.00 0.89
CA ALA A 164 10.35 -9.27 2.02
C ALA A 164 9.30 -8.89 3.09
N LEU A 165 8.11 -8.46 2.67
CA LEU A 165 6.98 -8.16 3.56
C LEU A 165 6.46 -9.42 4.24
N GLY A 166 6.31 -10.53 3.51
CA GLY A 166 5.89 -11.82 4.05
C GLY A 166 6.84 -12.33 5.14
N GLU A 167 8.15 -12.27 4.89
CA GLU A 167 9.16 -12.60 5.90
C GLU A 167 9.06 -11.68 7.12
N THR A 168 8.93 -10.37 6.90
CA THR A 168 8.84 -9.38 7.98
C THR A 168 7.61 -9.62 8.86
N LEU A 169 6.45 -9.96 8.28
CA LEU A 169 5.22 -10.27 9.00
C LEU A 169 5.33 -11.56 9.81
N MET A 170 5.94 -12.60 9.24
CA MET A 170 6.20 -13.85 9.95
C MET A 170 7.10 -13.60 11.16
N ARG A 171 8.22 -12.91 10.96
CA ARG A 171 9.17 -12.60 12.05
C ARG A 171 8.61 -11.62 13.08
N CYS A 172 7.74 -10.67 12.70
CA CYS A 172 6.97 -9.87 13.65
C CYS A 172 6.14 -10.76 14.56
N SER A 173 5.45 -11.74 13.97
CA SER A 173 4.56 -12.66 14.70
C SER A 173 5.34 -13.58 15.65
N ASP A 174 6.49 -14.09 15.21
CA ASP A 174 7.39 -14.91 16.02
C ASP A 174 8.00 -14.12 17.19
N LEU A 175 8.29 -12.83 16.95
CA LEU A 175 8.88 -11.96 17.95
C LEU A 175 7.86 -11.58 19.03
N ASP A 176 6.69 -11.10 18.61
CA ASP A 176 5.53 -10.83 19.45
C ASP A 176 4.28 -10.63 18.57
N PRO A 177 3.21 -11.44 18.72
CA PRO A 177 2.00 -11.30 17.89
C PRO A 177 1.34 -9.92 17.96
N ASN A 178 1.58 -9.15 19.04
CA ASN A 178 1.09 -7.77 19.14
C ASN A 178 1.74 -6.82 18.12
N LEU A 179 2.93 -7.14 17.59
CA LEU A 179 3.56 -6.37 16.52
C LEU A 179 2.72 -6.45 15.24
N THR A 180 2.35 -7.66 14.84
CA THR A 180 1.52 -7.91 13.66
C THR A 180 0.14 -7.26 13.83
N GLN A 181 -0.46 -7.34 15.02
CA GLN A 181 -1.73 -6.66 15.31
C GLN A 181 -1.61 -5.13 15.16
N ARG A 182 -0.54 -4.52 15.68
CA ARG A 182 -0.31 -3.07 15.58
C ARG A 182 -0.05 -2.62 14.14
N LEU A 183 0.71 -3.40 13.38
CA LEU A 183 0.97 -3.13 11.97
C LEU A 183 -0.30 -3.24 11.13
N HIS A 184 -1.08 -4.30 11.32
CA HIS A 184 -2.38 -4.46 10.67
C HIS A 184 -3.33 -3.31 11.02
N ALA A 185 -3.39 -2.87 12.28
CA ALA A 185 -4.21 -1.73 12.67
C ALA A 185 -3.78 -0.43 11.98
N ALA A 186 -2.48 -0.18 11.85
CA ALA A 186 -1.96 1.00 11.15
C ALA A 186 -2.30 0.98 9.65
N ILE A 187 -2.07 -0.16 8.97
CA ILE A 187 -2.37 -0.31 7.54
C ILE A 187 -3.88 -0.21 7.30
N LYS A 188 -4.71 -0.90 8.10
CA LYS A 188 -6.16 -0.86 7.96
C LYS A 188 -6.74 0.53 8.20
N ALA A 189 -6.22 1.27 9.17
CA ALA A 189 -6.63 2.65 9.42
C ALA A 189 -6.25 3.57 8.25
N PHE A 190 -5.09 3.33 7.62
CA PHE A 190 -4.71 4.06 6.41
C PHE A 190 -5.58 3.68 5.21
N GLU A 191 -5.83 2.40 4.94
CA GLU A 191 -6.68 2.00 3.80
C GLU A 191 -8.13 2.48 3.93
N GLY A 192 -8.62 2.64 5.16
CA GLY A 192 -9.99 3.04 5.45
C GLY A 192 -10.19 4.51 5.81
N HIS A 193 -9.18 5.37 5.66
CA HIS A 193 -9.32 6.79 6.03
C HIS A 193 -10.30 7.53 5.12
N GLU A 194 -11.17 8.32 5.72
CA GLU A 194 -12.03 9.30 5.05
C GLU A 194 -11.66 10.73 5.45
N THR A 195 -10.95 10.88 6.57
CA THR A 195 -10.61 12.18 7.15
C THR A 195 -9.13 12.30 7.49
N ALA A 196 -8.66 13.55 7.57
CA ALA A 196 -7.28 13.83 7.97
C ALA A 196 -7.01 13.55 9.47
N GLU A 197 -8.06 13.49 10.30
CA GLU A 197 -7.98 13.03 11.69
C GLU A 197 -7.68 11.53 11.77
N GLU A 198 -8.28 10.72 10.90
CA GLU A 198 -7.96 9.29 10.82
C GLU A 198 -6.52 9.05 10.33
N LEU A 199 -6.03 9.86 9.39
CA LEU A 199 -4.62 9.86 8.97
C LEU A 199 -3.65 10.18 10.12
N ALA A 200 -4.01 11.13 10.99
CA ALA A 200 -3.27 11.41 12.21
C ALA A 200 -3.18 10.20 13.15
N HIS A 201 -4.27 9.44 13.29
CA HIS A 201 -4.30 8.21 14.09
C HIS A 201 -3.39 7.09 13.54
N VAL A 202 -3.14 7.06 12.22
CA VAL A 202 -2.15 6.13 11.62
C VAL A 202 -0.76 6.42 12.18
N SER A 203 -0.35 7.69 12.29
CA SER A 203 0.97 8.08 12.78
C SER A 203 1.20 7.64 14.24
N VAL A 204 0.18 7.77 15.09
CA VAL A 204 0.19 7.26 16.47
C VAL A 204 0.34 5.73 16.48
N SER A 205 -0.30 5.04 15.54
CA SER A 205 -0.19 3.58 15.41
C SER A 205 1.22 3.16 14.96
N CYS A 206 1.85 3.89 14.04
CA CYS A 206 3.25 3.68 13.65
C CYS A 206 4.21 3.87 14.83
N ARG A 207 4.00 4.91 15.65
CA ARG A 207 4.77 5.13 16.88
C ARG A 207 4.64 3.95 17.84
N ARG A 208 3.40 3.54 18.12
CA ARG A 208 3.07 2.41 19.00
C ARG A 208 3.64 1.08 18.53
N PHE A 209 3.75 0.88 17.21
CA PHE A 209 4.45 -0.27 16.64
C PHE A 209 5.96 -0.16 16.90
N THR A 210 6.56 1.00 16.62
CA THR A 210 8.01 1.22 16.76
C THR A 210 8.48 1.09 18.21
N GLU A 211 7.70 1.62 19.17
CA GLU A 211 7.94 1.44 20.61
C GLU A 211 7.91 -0.04 21.01
N LYS A 212 6.90 -0.78 20.51
CA LYS A 212 6.78 -2.22 20.78
C LYS A 212 7.91 -3.01 20.14
N LEU A 213 8.34 -2.64 18.94
CA LEU A 213 9.49 -3.26 18.27
C LEU A 213 10.75 -3.05 19.09
N ALA A 214 10.96 -1.83 19.59
CA ALA A 214 12.06 -1.52 20.50
C ALA A 214 11.98 -2.36 21.78
N ASP A 215 10.80 -2.52 22.39
CA ASP A 215 10.63 -3.35 23.60
C ASP A 215 11.03 -4.82 23.36
N CYS A 216 10.77 -5.35 22.17
CA CYS A 216 11.08 -6.73 21.83
C CYS A 216 12.56 -6.94 21.43
N LEU A 217 13.18 -5.98 20.75
CA LEU A 217 14.57 -6.07 20.29
C LEU A 217 15.56 -5.60 21.35
N TYR A 218 15.19 -4.60 22.14
CA TYR A 218 16.03 -3.99 23.17
C TYR A 218 15.18 -3.49 24.33
N PRO A 219 14.86 -4.36 25.30
CA PRO A 219 14.06 -4.01 26.47
C PRO A 219 14.64 -2.79 27.21
N PRO A 220 13.79 -1.95 27.82
CA PRO A 220 14.23 -0.76 28.54
C PRO A 220 15.17 -1.11 29.70
N ARG A 221 16.18 -0.26 29.93
CA ARG A 221 17.17 -0.40 31.01
C ARG A 221 17.40 0.94 31.69
N GLU A 222 17.78 0.90 32.96
CA GLU A 222 18.16 2.09 33.74
C GLU A 222 19.55 2.59 33.36
N GLU A 223 20.47 1.70 32.96
CA GLU A 223 21.82 2.12 32.57
C GLU A 223 21.83 2.88 31.25
N LYS A 224 22.77 3.82 31.12
CA LYS A 224 23.02 4.50 29.86
C LYS A 224 23.88 3.64 28.95
N VAL A 225 23.55 3.62 27.66
CA VAL A 225 24.33 2.93 26.62
C VAL A 225 24.90 4.00 25.69
N GLY A 226 26.23 4.02 25.52
CA GLY A 226 26.91 5.07 24.74
C GLY A 226 26.61 6.49 25.23
N GLY A 227 26.39 6.67 26.54
CA GLY A 227 26.03 7.95 27.15
C GLY A 227 24.56 8.38 26.98
N ARG A 228 23.73 7.60 26.28
CA ARG A 228 22.31 7.89 26.04
C ARG A 228 21.41 7.09 26.98
N LYS A 229 20.27 7.66 27.37
CA LYS A 229 19.22 6.95 28.12
C LYS A 229 18.52 5.95 27.18
N VAL A 230 18.25 4.76 27.68
CA VAL A 230 17.57 3.66 26.97
C VAL A 230 16.38 3.15 27.79
N GLY A 231 15.62 4.08 28.37
CA GLY A 231 14.40 3.78 29.12
C GLY A 231 13.19 3.53 28.22
N GLN A 232 12.02 3.39 28.84
CA GLN A 232 10.78 3.07 28.12
C GLN A 232 10.46 4.12 27.05
N ALA A 233 10.61 5.41 27.37
CA ALA A 233 10.29 6.52 26.47
C ALA A 233 11.31 6.68 25.33
N GLU A 234 12.56 6.24 25.53
CA GLU A 234 13.65 6.42 24.58
C GLU A 234 13.74 5.29 23.54
N TYR A 235 12.62 4.93 22.90
CA TYR A 235 12.55 3.84 21.92
C TYR A 235 13.58 3.97 20.78
N ARG A 236 13.84 5.19 20.29
CA ARG A 236 14.87 5.44 19.24
C ARG A 236 16.27 5.08 19.71
N ASN A 237 16.63 5.50 20.92
CA ASN A 237 17.94 5.19 21.49
C ASN A 237 18.11 3.69 21.71
N ARG A 238 17.01 3.00 22.07
CA ARG A 238 16.99 1.53 22.21
C ARG A 238 17.24 0.83 20.88
N LEU A 239 16.60 1.28 19.80
CA LEU A 239 16.86 0.78 18.45
C LEU A 239 18.28 1.08 17.96
N TRP A 240 18.83 2.26 18.26
CA TRP A 240 20.24 2.56 17.96
C TRP A 240 21.22 1.66 18.71
N ALA A 241 20.97 1.41 20.00
CA ALA A 241 21.78 0.50 20.80
C ALA A 241 21.73 -0.92 20.22
N TYR A 242 20.54 -1.38 19.85
CA TYR A 242 20.35 -2.66 19.19
C TYR A 242 21.17 -2.78 17.89
N VAL A 243 21.09 -1.78 17.00
CA VAL A 243 21.87 -1.76 15.76
C VAL A 243 23.38 -1.74 16.04
N ALA A 244 23.83 -0.95 17.01
CA ALA A 244 25.24 -0.85 17.37
C ALA A 244 25.81 -2.19 17.88
N GLU A 245 25.02 -2.96 18.63
CA GLU A 245 25.43 -4.26 19.20
C GLU A 245 25.34 -5.42 18.20
N ASN A 246 24.47 -5.34 17.18
CA ASN A 246 24.20 -6.45 16.26
C ASN A 246 24.80 -6.28 14.85
N VAL A 247 25.34 -5.11 14.52
CA VAL A 247 25.96 -4.83 13.21
C VAL A 247 27.46 -4.63 13.34
N THR A 248 28.24 -5.39 12.58
CA THR A 248 29.71 -5.29 12.53
C THR A 248 30.22 -4.30 11.48
N SER A 249 29.52 -4.17 10.35
CA SER A 249 29.87 -3.23 9.27
C SER A 249 29.50 -1.80 9.64
N ASP A 250 30.48 -0.90 9.69
CA ASP A 250 30.25 0.50 10.02
C ASP A 250 29.32 1.18 9.00
N THR A 251 29.47 0.91 7.71
CA THR A 251 28.59 1.45 6.67
C THR A 251 27.14 1.00 6.84
N THR A 252 26.93 -0.28 7.14
CA THR A 252 25.58 -0.82 7.38
C THR A 252 24.99 -0.20 8.65
N ARG A 253 25.80 -0.06 9.70
CA ARG A 253 25.38 0.55 10.97
C ARG A 253 24.93 2.01 10.76
N GLU A 254 25.71 2.80 10.02
CA GLU A 254 25.36 4.20 9.70
C GLU A 254 24.03 4.30 8.95
N LEU A 255 23.83 3.45 7.94
CA LEU A 255 22.61 3.43 7.14
C LEU A 255 21.38 3.08 8.00
N LEU A 256 21.47 2.05 8.82
CA LEU A 256 20.36 1.64 9.69
C LEU A 256 20.03 2.69 10.76
N ILE A 257 21.06 3.33 11.35
CA ILE A 257 20.85 4.43 12.30
C ILE A 257 20.15 5.61 11.61
N ALA A 258 20.55 5.96 10.39
CA ALA A 258 19.92 7.02 9.61
C ALA A 258 18.45 6.70 9.31
N ASN A 259 18.12 5.46 8.94
CA ASN A 259 16.74 5.02 8.70
C ASN A 259 15.86 5.15 9.97
N VAL A 260 16.38 4.72 11.14
CA VAL A 260 15.67 4.84 12.42
C VAL A 260 15.45 6.31 12.81
N GLU A 261 16.44 7.17 12.57
CA GLU A 261 16.35 8.60 12.83
C GLU A 261 15.33 9.28 11.91
N ASP A 262 15.35 8.99 10.62
CA ASP A 262 14.38 9.54 9.65
C ASP A 262 12.94 9.12 9.99
N LEU A 263 12.72 7.83 10.25
CA LEU A 263 11.41 7.33 10.68
C LEU A 263 10.93 8.04 11.95
N GLY A 264 11.81 8.17 12.94
CA GLY A 264 11.53 8.89 14.18
C GLY A 264 11.09 10.33 13.96
N LYS A 265 11.79 11.06 13.08
CA LYS A 265 11.47 12.45 12.73
C LYS A 265 10.14 12.57 12.02
N ARG A 266 9.81 11.64 11.11
CA ARG A 266 8.51 11.59 10.43
C ARG A 266 7.37 11.37 11.40
N ILE A 267 7.52 10.40 12.31
CA ILE A 267 6.54 10.12 13.38
C ILE A 267 6.31 11.37 14.22
N ASP A 268 7.38 11.99 14.76
CA ASP A 268 7.26 13.16 15.63
C ASP A 268 6.63 14.36 14.90
N LYS A 269 6.93 14.55 13.61
CA LYS A 269 6.35 15.64 12.81
C LYS A 269 4.85 15.44 12.62
N LEU A 270 4.42 14.25 12.22
CA LEU A 270 3.00 13.96 11.95
C LEU A 270 2.17 13.89 13.25
N ASP A 271 2.71 13.27 14.31
CA ASP A 271 2.12 13.30 15.66
C ASP A 271 2.02 14.75 16.18
N GLY A 272 3.04 15.57 15.91
CA GLY A 272 3.06 16.99 16.27
C GLY A 272 1.99 17.85 15.58
N LEU A 273 1.71 17.60 14.29
CA LEU A 273 0.62 18.27 13.56
C LEU A 273 -0.75 17.88 14.13
N SER A 274 -0.89 16.59 14.45
CA SER A 274 -2.11 16.02 15.04
C SER A 274 -2.44 16.64 16.40
N ASN A 275 -1.45 16.69 17.30
CA ASN A 275 -1.65 17.22 18.66
C ASN A 275 -1.90 18.74 18.71
N LYS A 276 -1.65 19.47 17.62
CA LYS A 276 -1.94 20.91 17.49
C LYS A 276 -3.30 21.20 16.86
N GLY A 277 -4.10 20.17 16.55
CA GLY A 277 -5.37 20.31 15.84
C GLY A 277 -5.21 20.74 14.38
N LEU A 278 -4.00 20.66 13.83
CA LEU A 278 -3.68 20.99 12.43
C LEU A 278 -3.85 19.76 11.53
N HIS A 279 -4.96 19.04 11.71
CA HIS A 279 -5.23 17.82 10.95
C HIS A 279 -5.38 18.11 9.46
N SER A 280 -5.82 19.32 9.07
CA SER A 280 -5.88 19.77 7.67
C SER A 280 -4.54 19.70 6.93
N ASP A 281 -3.42 19.68 7.67
CA ASP A 281 -2.08 19.70 7.09
C ASP A 281 -1.48 18.29 6.95
N VAL A 282 -2.21 17.24 7.33
CA VAL A 282 -1.78 15.84 7.20
C VAL A 282 -2.26 15.29 5.86
N SER A 283 -1.33 15.15 4.91
CA SER A 283 -1.62 14.55 3.61
C SER A 283 -1.57 13.02 3.66
N SER A 284 -2.41 12.36 2.85
CA SER A 284 -2.37 10.90 2.67
C SER A 284 -1.00 10.44 2.15
N ALA A 285 -0.38 11.23 1.26
CA ALA A 285 0.95 10.95 0.72
C ALA A 285 2.04 10.91 1.80
N ASP A 286 1.99 11.80 2.80
CA ASP A 286 2.97 11.82 3.89
C ASP A 286 2.81 10.62 4.82
N VAL A 287 1.57 10.22 5.12
CA VAL A 287 1.30 9.03 5.92
C VAL A 287 1.67 7.75 5.18
N ASN A 288 1.43 7.68 3.87
CA ASN A 288 1.89 6.57 3.03
C ASN A 288 3.42 6.42 3.08
N ARG A 289 4.15 7.53 2.93
CA ARG A 289 5.62 7.55 3.07
C ARG A 289 6.06 7.08 4.45
N LEU A 290 5.36 7.48 5.52
CA LEU A 290 5.63 7.01 6.87
C LEU A 290 5.46 5.48 6.98
N LEU A 291 4.38 4.92 6.43
CA LEU A 291 4.14 3.46 6.45
C LEU A 291 5.21 2.69 5.68
N LEU A 292 5.60 3.17 4.50
CA LEU A 292 6.68 2.57 3.72
C LEU A 292 8.01 2.60 4.49
N SER A 293 8.36 3.75 5.08
CA SER A 293 9.56 3.86 5.93
C SER A 293 9.49 2.92 7.15
N LEU A 294 8.32 2.77 7.76
CA LEU A 294 8.10 1.86 8.89
C LEU A 294 8.39 0.41 8.49
N LEU A 295 7.89 -0.03 7.34
CA LEU A 295 8.08 -1.39 6.83
C LEU A 295 9.56 -1.67 6.52
N VAL A 296 10.26 -0.72 5.89
CA VAL A 296 11.70 -0.84 5.62
C VAL A 296 12.49 -0.94 6.92
N VAL A 297 12.26 -0.04 7.88
CA VAL A 297 12.95 -0.06 9.18
C VAL A 297 12.63 -1.34 9.96
N ALA A 298 11.38 -1.80 9.94
CA ALA A 298 10.98 -3.05 10.59
C ALA A 298 11.72 -4.24 9.98
N HIS A 299 11.75 -4.33 8.65
CA HIS A 299 12.47 -5.37 7.92
C HIS A 299 13.97 -5.36 8.27
N ASP A 300 14.61 -4.20 8.19
CA ASP A 300 16.03 -4.01 8.49
C ASP A 300 16.38 -4.49 9.91
N LEU A 301 15.63 -4.01 10.91
CA LEU A 301 15.92 -4.30 12.32
C LEU A 301 15.64 -5.77 12.67
N ILE A 302 14.54 -6.33 12.18
CA ILE A 302 14.15 -7.70 12.49
C ILE A 302 15.10 -8.70 11.80
N SER A 303 15.63 -8.35 10.64
CA SER A 303 16.59 -9.19 9.90
C SER A 303 17.94 -9.34 10.62
N LEU A 304 18.30 -8.42 11.53
CA LEU A 304 19.49 -8.55 12.38
C LEU A 304 19.34 -9.65 13.44
N ARG A 305 18.11 -10.05 13.78
CA ARG A 305 17.87 -11.09 14.77
C ARG A 305 18.05 -12.47 14.13
N PRO A 306 18.89 -13.36 14.69
CA PRO A 306 18.99 -14.72 14.21
C PRO A 306 17.67 -15.47 14.40
N PRO A 307 17.29 -16.36 13.46
CA PRO A 307 16.12 -17.21 13.61
C PRO A 307 16.26 -18.12 14.85
N GLY A 308 15.14 -18.42 15.52
CA GLY A 308 15.13 -19.31 16.69
C GLY A 308 15.51 -18.67 18.03
N GLY A 309 15.44 -17.35 18.16
CA GLY A 309 15.60 -16.67 19.45
C GLY A 309 14.55 -17.10 20.49
N ALA A 310 14.81 -16.83 21.77
CA ALA A 310 13.94 -17.24 22.86
C ALA A 310 12.48 -16.80 22.65
N PHE A 311 11.55 -17.75 22.82
CA PHE A 311 10.12 -17.51 22.70
C PHE A 311 9.62 -16.65 23.86
N SER A 312 8.89 -15.58 23.55
CA SER A 312 8.29 -14.72 24.56
C SER A 312 6.91 -15.24 24.94
N TYR A 313 6.76 -15.72 26.18
CA TYR A 313 5.47 -16.14 26.72
C TYR A 313 4.59 -14.96 27.16
N LYS A 314 5.15 -13.75 27.30
CA LYS A 314 4.44 -12.58 27.83
C LYS A 314 3.12 -12.24 27.11
N PRO A 315 3.02 -12.32 25.77
CA PRO A 315 1.76 -12.07 25.06
C PRO A 315 0.64 -13.07 25.40
N TYR A 316 1.01 -14.25 25.89
CA TYR A 316 0.09 -15.35 26.20
C TYR A 316 -0.23 -15.45 27.69
N GLU A 317 0.40 -14.64 28.55
CA GLU A 317 0.31 -14.76 30.00
C GLU A 317 -1.14 -14.73 30.50
N THR A 318 -1.96 -13.80 29.98
CA THR A 318 -3.37 -13.68 30.36
C THR A 318 -4.17 -14.94 29.98
N THR A 319 -3.96 -15.47 28.78
CA THR A 319 -4.65 -16.67 28.30
C THR A 319 -4.22 -17.91 29.08
N ILE A 320 -2.91 -18.05 29.33
CA ILE A 320 -2.37 -19.17 30.14
C ILE A 320 -2.93 -19.09 31.56
N ARG A 321 -2.94 -17.91 32.17
CA ARG A 321 -3.47 -17.72 33.52
C ARG A 321 -4.96 -18.05 33.60
N ALA A 322 -5.76 -17.56 32.65
CA ALA A 322 -7.19 -17.86 32.58
C ALA A 322 -7.46 -19.37 32.42
N PHE A 323 -6.67 -20.05 31.58
CA PHE A 323 -6.76 -21.51 31.44
C PHE A 323 -6.40 -22.25 32.73
N MET A 324 -5.33 -21.83 33.41
CA MET A 324 -4.92 -22.45 34.68
C MET A 324 -5.98 -22.25 35.79
N GLU A 325 -6.62 -21.09 35.84
CA GLU A 325 -7.72 -20.81 36.77
C GLU A 325 -8.94 -21.70 36.48
N GLU A 326 -9.27 -21.93 35.20
CA GLU A 326 -10.35 -22.84 34.79
C GLU A 326 -10.07 -24.29 35.19
N VAL A 327 -8.84 -24.78 34.97
CA VAL A 327 -8.43 -26.15 35.34
C VAL A 327 -8.48 -26.36 36.85
N LEU A 328 -7.98 -25.39 37.64
CA LEU A 328 -8.01 -25.47 39.11
C LEU A 328 -9.45 -25.53 39.64
N HIS A 329 -10.38 -24.77 39.05
CA HIS A 329 -11.79 -24.82 39.45
C HIS A 329 -12.50 -26.12 39.03
N GLN A 330 -12.04 -26.82 38.00
CA GLN A 330 -12.54 -28.15 37.65
C GLN A 330 -12.02 -29.25 38.60
N GLU A 331 -10.81 -29.11 39.13
CA GLU A 331 -10.24 -30.05 40.12
C GLU A 331 -10.85 -29.89 41.54
N GLU A 332 -11.36 -28.71 41.90
CA GLU A 332 -12.06 -28.47 43.18
C GLU A 332 -13.51 -29.00 43.20
N HIS A 333 -14.05 -29.39 42.04
CA HIS A 333 -15.35 -30.06 41.90
C HIS A 333 -15.24 -31.42 41.18
N PRO A 334 -14.54 -32.41 41.76
CA PRO A 334 -14.60 -33.77 41.24
C PRO A 334 -15.99 -34.32 41.58
N SER A 335 -16.90 -34.30 40.60
CA SER A 335 -18.10 -35.14 40.51
C SER A 335 -18.77 -35.47 41.87
N GLN A 336 -19.59 -34.55 42.39
CA GLN A 336 -20.81 -34.98 43.10
C GLN A 336 -21.76 -35.55 42.04
N GLY A 337 -21.51 -36.77 41.60
CA GLY A 337 -22.21 -37.33 40.44
C GLY A 337 -21.86 -38.78 40.16
N SER A 338 -21.72 -39.60 41.21
CA SER A 338 -21.83 -41.06 41.11
C SER A 338 -21.93 -41.65 42.51
N GLU A 339 -23.10 -41.57 43.14
CA GLU A 339 -23.56 -42.58 44.10
C GLU A 339 -25.10 -42.48 44.25
N GLU A 340 -25.72 -43.64 43.99
CA GLU A 340 -27.15 -44.06 44.12
C GLU A 340 -28.19 -43.62 43.08
#